data_AF-A0A6B9HZV7-F1
#
_entry.id   AF-A0A6B9HZV7-F1
#
_cell.length_a   1.000
_cell.length_b   1.000
_cell.length_c   1.000
_cell.angle_alpha   90.00
_cell.angle_beta   90.00
_cell.angle_gamma   90.00
#
_symmetry.space_group_name_H-M   'P 1'
#
loop_
_entity.id
_entity.type
_entity.pdbx_description
1 polymer ?
#
loop_
_entity_poly.entity_id
_entity_poly.type
_entity_poly.pdbx_seq_one_letter_code
_entity_poly.pdbx_strand_id
1 'polypeptide(L)'
;MTIEELRKGYVNEVNYQKKMLKNLKTWFNLFFMISAIGVVLIYYFHAKTLWLFITGIVLFVLGSLGMSIFGYGQWKGRQNLNLLIDDYQQKVTIFTKKVESK
;
A
#
# COMPACT_ATOMS: atom_id res chain seq x y z
N MET A 1 -6.98 -18.24 -25.95
CA MET A 1 -7.37 -17.12 -25.08
C MET A 1 -8.13 -16.11 -25.92
N THR A 2 -9.37 -15.82 -25.55
CA THR A 2 -10.16 -14.75 -26.18
C THR A 2 -9.79 -13.39 -25.56
N ILE A 3 -10.09 -12.28 -26.25
CA ILE A 3 -9.87 -10.93 -25.71
C ILE A 3 -10.69 -10.72 -24.43
N GLU A 4 -11.86 -11.36 -24.32
CA GLU A 4 -12.70 -11.31 -23.12
C GLU A 4 -12.08 -12.04 -21.92
N GLU A 5 -11.50 -13.22 -22.14
CA GLU A 5 -10.76 -13.95 -21.10
C GLU A 5 -9.56 -13.16 -20.60
N LEU A 6 -8.79 -12.56 -21.53
CA LEU A 6 -7.66 -11.68 -21.20
C LEU A 6 -8.15 -10.50 -20.35
N ARG A 7 -9.16 -9.76 -20.82
CA ARG A 7 -9.74 -8.61 -20.10
C ARG A 7 -10.22 -8.99 -18.71
N LYS A 8 -10.94 -10.09 -18.58
CA LYS A 8 -11.47 -10.59 -17.30
C LYS A 8 -10.33 -10.89 -16.33
N GLY A 9 -9.26 -11.53 -16.80
CA GLY A 9 -8.07 -11.80 -16.00
C GLY A 9 -7.43 -10.54 -15.43
N TYR A 10 -7.17 -9.54 -16.28
CA TYR A 10 -6.56 -8.27 -15.84
C TYR A 10 -7.45 -7.47 -14.91
N VAL A 11 -8.76 -7.39 -15.17
CA VAL A 11 -9.69 -6.70 -14.28
C VAL A 11 -9.68 -7.33 -12.89
N ASN A 12 -9.64 -8.66 -12.81
CA ASN A 12 -9.56 -9.36 -11.53
C ASN A 12 -8.25 -9.04 -10.79
N GLU A 13 -7.11 -9.08 -11.47
CA GLU A 13 -5.81 -8.78 -10.87
C GLU A 13 -5.69 -7.32 -10.43
N VAL A 14 -6.17 -6.36 -11.25
CA VAL A 14 -6.25 -4.94 -10.90
C VAL A 14 -7.10 -4.72 -9.65
N ASN A 15 -8.26 -5.38 -9.57
CA ASN A 15 -9.14 -5.28 -8.40
C ASN A 15 -8.49 -5.88 -7.15
N TYR A 16 -7.78 -6.99 -7.29
CA TYR A 16 -7.00 -7.59 -6.22
C TYR A 16 -5.91 -6.63 -5.71
N GLN A 17 -5.11 -6.06 -6.60
CA GLN A 17 -4.03 -5.13 -6.22
C GLN A 17 -4.57 -3.83 -5.61
N LYS A 18 -5.71 -3.32 -6.09
CA LYS A 18 -6.41 -2.18 -5.45
C LYS A 18 -6.85 -2.51 -4.03
N LYS A 19 -7.41 -3.71 -3.80
CA LYS A 19 -7.79 -4.17 -2.46
C LYS A 19 -6.56 -4.30 -1.54
N MET A 20 -5.47 -4.87 -2.04
CA MET A 20 -4.21 -4.95 -1.31
C MET A 20 -3.67 -3.55 -0.95
N LEU A 21 -3.65 -2.60 -1.88
CA LEU A 21 -3.22 -1.21 -1.63
C LEU A 21 -4.09 -0.51 -0.57
N LYS A 22 -5.41 -0.77 -0.57
CA LYS A 22 -6.31 -0.28 0.48
C LYS A 22 -5.93 -0.85 1.85
N ASN A 23 -5.65 -2.15 1.93
CA ASN A 23 -5.22 -2.78 3.18
C ASN A 23 -3.89 -2.20 3.68
N LEU A 24 -2.91 -2.00 2.79
CA LEU A 24 -1.64 -1.37 3.15
C LEU A 24 -1.84 0.06 3.68
N LYS A 25 -2.78 0.83 3.11
CA LYS A 25 -3.14 2.16 3.64
C LYS A 25 -3.76 2.08 5.03
N THR A 26 -4.64 1.11 5.27
CA THR A 26 -5.22 0.89 6.60
C THR A 26 -4.14 0.59 7.64
N TRP A 27 -3.19 -0.30 7.31
CA TRP A 27 -2.07 -0.61 8.19
C TRP A 27 -1.18 0.60 8.44
N PHE A 28 -0.82 1.35 7.39
CA PHE A 28 -0.07 2.59 7.54
C PHE A 28 -0.75 3.57 8.52
N ASN A 29 -2.06 3.78 8.37
CA ASN A 29 -2.84 4.65 9.25
C ASN A 29 -2.88 4.15 10.70
N LEU A 30 -2.97 2.84 10.92
CA LEU A 30 -2.92 2.24 12.24
C LEU A 30 -1.57 2.55 12.92
N PHE A 31 -0.46 2.33 12.23
CA PHE A 31 0.88 2.62 12.76
C PHE A 31 1.11 4.12 12.96
N PHE A 32 0.52 4.97 12.11
CA PHE A 32 0.50 6.41 12.32
C PHE A 32 -0.22 6.81 13.61
N MET A 33 -1.40 6.24 13.88
CA MET A 33 -2.12 6.49 15.14
C MET A 33 -1.32 6.01 16.35
N ILE A 34 -0.71 4.82 16.28
CA ILE A 34 0.16 4.29 17.34
C ILE A 34 1.34 5.25 17.60
N SER A 35 1.99 5.72 16.54
CA SER A 35 3.08 6.68 16.63
C SER A 35 2.63 8.00 17.28
N ALA A 36 1.47 8.52 16.87
CA ALA A 36 0.91 9.76 17.39
C ALA A 36 0.58 9.66 18.89
N ILE A 37 0.00 8.53 19.33
CA ILE A 37 -0.21 8.24 20.76
C ILE A 37 1.14 8.25 21.50
N GLY A 38 2.16 7.64 20.92
CA GLY A 38 3.52 7.66 21.46
C GLY A 38 4.05 9.08 21.68
N VAL A 39 3.90 9.96 20.68
CA VAL A 39 4.31 11.38 20.78
C VAL A 39 3.56 12.10 21.89
N VAL A 40 2.25 11.90 22.03
CA VAL A 40 1.44 12.51 23.10
C VAL A 40 1.94 12.05 24.47
N LEU A 41 2.21 10.76 24.66
CA LEU A 41 2.72 10.23 25.92
C LEU A 41 4.10 10.82 26.26
N ILE A 42 5.00 10.89 25.27
CA ILE A 42 6.33 11.50 25.43
C ILE A 42 6.16 12.96 25.90
N TYR A 43 5.38 13.75 25.18
CA TYR A 43 5.22 15.18 25.45
C TYR A 43 4.71 15.45 26.87
N TYR A 44 3.62 14.79 27.27
CA TYR A 44 2.98 15.04 28.57
C TYR A 44 3.71 14.43 29.77
N PHE A 45 4.40 13.30 29.60
CA PHE A 45 4.91 12.51 30.74
C PHE A 45 6.44 12.49 30.87
N HIS A 46 7.21 13.14 29.99
CA HIS A 46 8.68 13.13 30.01
C HIS A 46 9.33 13.45 31.37
N ALA A 47 8.73 14.35 32.16
CA ALA A 47 9.22 14.75 33.48
C ALA A 47 8.29 14.35 34.64
N LYS A 48 7.20 13.61 34.36
CA LYS A 48 6.16 13.30 35.36
C LYS A 48 6.10 11.84 35.73
N THR A 49 6.13 10.95 34.73
CA THR A 49 5.85 9.53 34.96
C THR A 49 6.69 8.69 34.01
N LEU A 50 7.78 8.13 34.55
CA LEU A 50 8.82 7.46 33.77
C LEU A 50 8.29 6.30 32.92
N TRP A 51 7.40 5.46 33.46
CA TRP A 51 6.89 4.30 32.73
C TRP A 51 6.02 4.71 31.52
N LEU A 52 5.22 5.78 31.64
CA LEU A 52 4.43 6.33 30.54
C LEU A 52 5.31 6.96 29.47
N PHE A 53 6.39 7.65 29.88
CA PHE A 53 7.38 8.18 28.95
C PHE A 53 8.06 7.08 28.14
N ILE A 54 8.54 6.01 28.81
CA ILE A 54 9.16 4.85 28.14
C ILE A 54 8.15 4.19 27.19
N THR A 55 6.90 4.03 27.62
CA THR A 55 5.82 3.47 26.78
C THR A 55 5.62 4.33 25.53
N GLY A 56 5.62 5.67 25.68
CA GLY A 56 5.53 6.61 24.57
C GLY A 56 6.66 6.44 23.55
N ILE A 57 7.91 6.29 24.01
CA ILE A 57 9.06 6.01 23.14
C ILE A 57 8.87 4.70 22.36
N VAL A 58 8.49 3.63 23.05
CA VAL A 58 8.27 2.32 22.40
C VAL A 58 7.19 2.41 21.32
N LEU A 59 6.05 3.04 21.64
CA LEU A 59 4.96 3.22 20.67
C LEU A 59 5.39 4.08 19.47
N PHE A 60 6.13 5.17 19.72
CA PHE A 60 6.64 6.03 18.65
C PHE A 60 7.58 5.28 17.70
N VAL A 61 8.53 4.51 18.24
CA VAL A 61 9.48 3.72 17.45
C VAL A 61 8.76 2.64 16.65
N LEU A 62 7.88 1.85 17.29
CA LEU A 62 7.11 0.81 16.61
C LEU A 62 6.18 1.37 15.53
N GLY A 63 5.49 2.49 15.84
CA GLY A 63 4.68 3.23 14.90
C GLY A 63 5.46 3.69 13.66
N SER A 64 6.61 4.34 13.88
CA SER A 64 7.45 4.86 12.81
C SER A 64 8.04 3.76 11.93
N LEU A 65 8.49 2.65 12.52
CA LEU A 65 8.99 1.49 11.78
C LEU A 65 7.88 0.84 10.95
N GLY A 66 6.71 0.63 11.54
CA GLY A 66 5.55 0.10 10.84
C GLY A 66 5.14 0.99 9.66
N MET A 67 5.03 2.30 9.87
CA MET A 67 4.77 3.27 8.80
C MET A 67 5.80 3.18 7.67
N SER A 68 7.08 3.01 7.99
CA SER A 68 8.15 2.89 6.99
C SER A 68 7.98 1.64 6.11
N ILE A 69 7.69 0.49 6.74
CA ILE A 69 7.47 -0.79 6.05
C ILE A 69 6.23 -0.69 5.14
N PHE A 70 5.10 -0.26 5.70
CA PHE A 70 3.84 -0.16 4.94
C PHE A 70 3.90 0.93 3.89
N GLY A 71 4.55 2.06 4.16
CA GLY A 71 4.77 3.14 3.20
C GLY A 71 5.58 2.68 1.99
N TYR A 72 6.67 1.94 2.22
CA TYR A 72 7.45 1.32 1.15
C TYR A 72 6.63 0.30 0.36
N GLY A 73 5.87 -0.57 1.06
CA GLY A 73 4.97 -1.53 0.43
C GLY A 73 3.91 -0.87 -0.45
N GLN A 74 3.33 0.24 0.00
CA GLN A 74 2.38 1.02 -0.80
C GLN A 74 3.03 1.64 -2.04
N TRP A 75 4.25 2.18 -1.89
CA TRP A 75 4.98 2.75 -3.03
C TRP A 75 5.25 1.69 -4.09
N LYS A 76 5.82 0.55 -3.70
CA LYS A 76 6.10 -0.57 -4.61
C LYS A 76 4.81 -1.16 -5.21
N GLY A 77 3.76 -1.32 -4.40
CA GLY A 77 2.48 -1.83 -4.86
C GLY A 77 1.82 -0.95 -5.93
N ARG A 78 1.97 0.39 -5.85
CA ARG A 78 1.49 1.30 -6.90
C ARG A 78 2.27 1.15 -8.20
N GLN A 79 3.59 0.97 -8.13
CA GLN A 79 4.40 0.70 -9.32
C GLN A 79 3.98 -0.61 -10.00
N ASN A 80 3.76 -1.68 -9.22
CA ASN A 80 3.30 -2.96 -9.75
C ASN A 80 1.94 -2.85 -10.45
N LEU A 81 1.00 -2.08 -9.86
CA LEU A 81 -0.31 -1.86 -10.46
C LEU A 81 -0.22 -1.10 -11.79
N ASN A 82 0.65 -0.10 -11.87
CA ASN A 82 0.86 0.66 -13.11
C ASN A 82 1.45 -0.23 -14.20
N LEU A 83 2.50 -1.02 -13.88
CA LEU A 83 3.10 -1.96 -14.82
C LEU A 83 2.10 -3.00 -15.34
N LEU A 84 1.20 -3.48 -14.48
CA LEU A 84 0.13 -4.39 -14.89
C LEU A 84 -0.85 -3.73 -15.88
N ILE A 85 -1.23 -2.47 -15.63
CA ILE A 85 -2.12 -1.72 -16.52
C ILE A 85 -1.43 -1.44 -17.87
N ASP A 86 -0.15 -1.10 -17.86
CA ASP A 86 0.62 -0.84 -19.06
C ASP A 86 0.78 -2.11 -19.92
N ASP A 87 1.09 -3.24 -19.28
CA ASP A 87 1.16 -4.55 -19.96
C ASP A 87 -0.21 -4.95 -20.56
N TYR A 88 -1.32 -4.66 -19.88
CA TYR A 88 -2.66 -4.84 -20.44
C TYR A 88 -2.86 -4.00 -21.72
N GLN A 89 -2.56 -2.70 -21.67
CA GLN A 89 -2.72 -1.79 -22.80
C GLN A 89 -1.87 -2.24 -24.00
N GLN A 90 -0.64 -2.68 -23.76
CA GLN A 90 0.25 -3.20 -24.80
C GLN A 90 -0.34 -4.44 -25.47
N LYS A 91 -0.82 -5.42 -24.69
CA LYS A 91 -1.41 -6.65 -25.24
C LYS A 91 -2.66 -6.35 -26.06
N VAL A 92 -3.58 -5.53 -25.56
CA VAL A 92 -4.79 -5.12 -26.31
C VAL A 92 -4.42 -4.47 -27.64
N THR A 93 -3.46 -3.55 -27.64
CA THR A 93 -2.99 -2.87 -28.86
C THR A 93 -2.46 -3.86 -29.90
N ILE A 94 -1.66 -4.84 -29.47
CA ILE A 94 -1.10 -5.88 -30.36
C ILE A 94 -2.22 -6.76 -30.92
N PHE A 95 -3.19 -7.17 -30.09
CA PHE A 95 -4.32 -7.98 -30.54
C PHE A 95 -5.17 -7.22 -31.56
N THR A 96 -5.50 -5.95 -31.33
CA THR A 96 -6.30 -5.13 -32.26
C THR A 96 -5.59 -4.98 -33.61
N LYS A 97 -4.30 -4.60 -33.62
CA LYS A 97 -3.52 -4.48 -34.87
C LYS A 97 -3.49 -5.77 -35.67
N LYS A 98 -3.38 -6.92 -35.00
CA LYS A 98 -3.36 -8.24 -35.65
C LYS A 98 -4.70 -8.61 -36.28
N VAL A 99 -5.81 -8.16 -35.71
CA VAL A 99 -7.16 -8.35 -36.26
C VAL A 99 -7.39 -7.45 -37.47
N GLU A 100 -6.99 -6.18 -37.42
CA GLU A 100 -7.13 -5.23 -38.54
C GLU A 100 -6.26 -5.59 -39.76
N SER A 101 -5.14 -6.29 -39.54
CA SER A 101 -4.24 -6.73 -40.61
C SER A 101 -4.69 -7.99 -41.37
N LYS A 102 -5.84 -8.58 -41.00
CA LYS A 102 -6.40 -9.79 -41.61
C LYS A 102 -7.69 -9.46 -42.35
#